data_AF-A0A7R8XHB3-F1
#
_entry.id   AF-A0A7R8XHB3-F1
#
_cell.length_a   1.000
_cell.length_b   1.000
_cell.length_c   1.000
_cell.angle_alpha   90.00
_cell.angle_beta   90.00
_cell.angle_gamma   90.00
#
_symmetry.space_group_name_H-M   'P 1'
#
loop_
_entity.id
_entity.type
_entity.pdbx_description
1 polymer ?
#
loop_
_entity_poly.entity_id
_entity_poly.type
_entity_poly.pdbx_seq_one_letter_code
_entity_poly.pdbx_strand_id
1 'polypeptide(L)'
;MTNPIKRLRSILSEKGTIIDMDDFLLNLYEKDLISVSQENDIKKMKNYSEKMYAIFTILLGKNPSSTQGKLLNVIEAMHREDIIDRWENDSAIGENPISRRDFLLANEGILKEHMNVEVVSTELFNSGVLSQADLDEIMTPREKREKRTVLWTKLLTKIDPRNFEMLLQALTKAKQKDVTEELRSQERSISRGKPNIENDLLNSIPSDEDLRRIAPKLKESWHEWESLGRELGLGSDAIDRIKSKRGNHNSECPMRTTYLLLREWKKSSPKDRPSTFRALHEALCNQGMDTSGLIALLCRKNCDDIKECL
;
A
#
# COMPACT_ATOMS: atom_id res chain seq x y z
N MET A 1 -9.05 5.99 19.02
CA MET A 1 -8.84 6.65 17.71
C MET A 1 -8.23 8.03 17.94
N THR A 2 -6.98 8.25 17.53
CA THR A 2 -6.30 9.54 17.63
C THR A 2 -6.86 10.51 16.58
N ASN A 3 -7.15 11.76 16.98
CA ASN A 3 -7.63 12.80 16.06
C ASN A 3 -6.60 12.98 14.90
N PRO A 4 -7.00 12.83 13.62
CA PRO A 4 -6.08 12.91 12.46
C PRO A 4 -5.28 14.21 12.39
N ILE A 5 -5.82 15.31 12.93
CA ILE A 5 -5.18 16.62 13.01
C ILE A 5 -4.07 16.61 14.07
N LYS A 6 -4.34 16.00 15.24
CA LYS A 6 -3.30 15.81 16.28
C LYS A 6 -2.17 14.90 15.78
N ARG A 7 -2.51 13.88 14.98
CA ARG A 7 -1.55 12.97 14.34
C ARG A 7 -0.65 13.69 13.35
N LEU A 8 -1.22 14.43 12.39
CA LEU A 8 -0.44 15.17 11.41
C LEU A 8 0.42 16.25 12.09
N ARG A 9 -0.09 16.94 13.11
CA ARG A 9 0.72 17.86 13.92
C ARG A 9 1.89 17.17 14.60
N SER A 10 1.70 15.96 15.14
CA SER A 10 2.78 15.16 15.74
C SER A 10 3.89 14.87 14.72
N ILE A 11 3.51 14.38 13.54
CA ILE A 11 4.45 14.05 12.44
C ILE A 11 5.26 15.27 12.00
N LEU A 12 4.64 16.45 11.96
CA LEU A 12 5.29 17.70 11.56
C LEU A 12 6.11 18.35 12.69
N SER A 13 5.81 18.02 13.95
CA SER A 13 6.52 18.55 15.12
C SER A 13 7.75 17.74 15.52
N GLU A 14 7.85 16.48 15.07
CA GLU A 14 9.03 15.64 15.33
C GLU A 14 10.22 16.06 14.45
N LYS A 15 11.06 16.93 15.03
CA LYS A 15 12.43 17.31 14.60
C LYS A 15 12.60 17.66 13.11
N GLY A 16 12.53 18.96 12.83
CA GLY A 16 13.33 19.58 11.75
C GLY A 16 12.74 19.50 10.35
N THR A 17 11.48 19.08 10.20
CA THR A 17 10.76 19.10 8.92
C THR A 17 10.46 20.55 8.51
N ILE A 18 11.44 21.20 7.87
CA ILE A 18 11.24 22.47 7.19
C ILE A 18 10.60 22.16 5.85
N ILE A 19 9.37 22.62 5.66
CA ILE A 19 8.67 22.56 4.38
C ILE A 19 8.87 23.91 3.72
N ASP A 20 9.26 23.90 2.46
CA ASP A 20 9.24 25.12 1.67
C ASP A 20 7.79 25.57 1.52
N MET A 21 7.47 26.69 2.18
CA MET A 21 6.09 27.16 2.26
C MET A 21 5.60 27.72 0.94
N ASP A 22 6.47 28.23 0.08
CA ASP A 22 6.05 28.81 -1.19
C ASP A 22 5.71 27.69 -2.18
N ASP A 23 6.54 26.64 -2.24
CA ASP A 23 6.23 25.44 -3.03
C ASP A 23 4.99 24.71 -2.50
N PHE A 24 4.86 24.58 -1.17
CA PHE A 24 3.71 23.93 -0.57
C PHE A 24 2.40 24.68 -0.85
N LEU A 25 2.40 26.01 -0.76
CA LEU A 25 1.24 26.83 -1.08
C LEU A 25 0.87 26.76 -2.57
N LEU A 26 1.88 26.76 -3.44
CA LEU A 26 1.67 26.60 -4.88
C LEU A 26 0.98 25.26 -5.18
N ASN A 27 1.45 24.17 -4.57
CA ASN A 27 0.84 22.85 -4.76
C ASN A 27 -0.59 22.77 -4.22
N LEU A 28 -0.88 23.44 -3.10
CA LEU A 28 -2.24 23.51 -2.56
C LEU A 28 -3.17 24.31 -3.49
N TYR A 29 -2.68 25.38 -4.10
CA TYR A 29 -3.41 26.16 -5.09
C TYR A 29 -3.65 25.37 -6.37
N GLU A 30 -2.63 24.73 -6.93
CA GLU A 30 -2.72 23.92 -8.16
C GLU A 30 -3.68 22.72 -8.01
N LYS A 31 -3.87 22.21 -6.80
CA LYS A 31 -4.84 21.15 -6.47
C LYS A 31 -6.25 21.68 -6.14
N ASP A 32 -6.51 22.98 -6.35
CA ASP A 32 -7.77 23.66 -6.01
C ASP A 32 -8.16 23.53 -4.52
N LEU A 33 -7.18 23.33 -3.63
CA LEU A 33 -7.43 23.14 -2.20
C LEU A 33 -7.50 24.46 -1.44
N ILE A 34 -6.86 25.51 -1.97
CA ILE A 34 -6.96 26.89 -1.49
C ILE A 34 -7.17 27.83 -2.69
N SER A 35 -7.87 28.94 -2.46
CA SER A 35 -8.03 30.01 -3.47
C SER A 35 -6.82 30.94 -3.50
N VAL A 36 -6.64 31.67 -4.61
CA VAL A 36 -5.62 32.74 -4.76
C VAL A 36 -5.69 33.76 -3.62
N SER A 37 -6.90 34.10 -3.14
CA SER A 37 -7.06 35.02 -2.01
C SER A 37 -6.47 34.44 -0.73
N GLN A 38 -6.77 33.16 -0.45
CA GLN A 38 -6.27 32.47 0.75
C GLN A 38 -4.75 32.29 0.70
N GLU A 39 -4.20 31.94 -0.47
CA GLU A 39 -2.75 31.84 -0.67
C GLU A 39 -2.05 33.17 -0.34
N ASN A 40 -2.55 34.28 -0.90
CA ASN A 40 -2.01 35.62 -0.66
C ASN A 40 -2.09 36.03 0.81
N ASP A 41 -3.16 35.66 1.50
CA ASP A 41 -3.33 35.97 2.92
C ASP A 41 -2.39 35.12 3.79
N ILE A 42 -2.15 33.86 3.44
CA ILE A 42 -1.16 33.02 4.12
C ILE A 42 0.27 33.54 3.86
N LYS A 43 0.59 33.99 2.64
CA LYS A 43 1.91 34.54 2.31
C LYS A 43 2.27 35.77 3.15
N LYS A 44 1.28 36.59 3.54
CA LYS A 44 1.47 37.77 4.41
C LYS A 44 1.77 37.43 5.88
N MET A 45 1.53 36.20 6.33
CA MET A 45 1.76 35.80 7.72
C MET A 45 3.27 35.70 8.02
N LYS A 46 3.69 36.10 9.22
CA LYS A 46 5.11 36.30 9.52
C LYS A 46 5.84 35.04 9.95
N ASN A 47 5.15 34.10 10.59
CA ASN A 47 5.78 32.88 11.09
C ASN A 47 5.18 31.62 10.46
N TYR A 48 6.01 30.58 10.36
CA TYR A 48 5.68 29.29 9.76
C TYR A 48 4.49 28.62 10.45
N SER A 49 4.43 28.72 11.78
CA SER A 49 3.36 28.11 12.59
C SER A 49 1.98 28.71 12.28
N GLU A 50 1.88 30.03 12.10
CA GLU A 50 0.66 30.73 11.69
C GLU A 50 0.25 30.31 10.28
N LYS A 51 1.21 30.25 9.35
CA LYS A 51 0.94 29.79 7.98
C LYS A 51 0.36 28.38 7.96
N MET A 52 1.02 27.44 8.66
CA MET A 52 0.55 26.05 8.76
C MET A 52 -0.81 25.96 9.46
N TYR A 53 -1.03 26.74 10.52
CA TYR A 53 -2.32 26.76 11.21
C TYR A 53 -3.44 27.27 10.30
N ALA A 54 -3.21 28.34 9.54
CA ALA A 54 -4.16 28.88 8.58
C ALA A 54 -4.49 27.87 7.47
N ILE A 55 -3.46 27.22 6.90
CA ILE A 55 -3.60 26.14 5.92
C ILE A 55 -4.48 25.01 6.48
N PHE A 56 -4.16 24.50 7.67
CA PHE A 56 -4.97 23.46 8.30
C PHE A 56 -6.41 23.91 8.55
N THR A 57 -6.63 25.15 8.98
CA THR A 57 -7.97 25.68 9.23
C THR A 57 -8.80 25.74 7.94
N ILE A 58 -8.18 26.15 6.82
CA ILE A 58 -8.83 26.20 5.50
C ILE A 58 -9.16 24.79 5.01
N LEU A 59 -8.18 23.88 5.05
CA LEU A 59 -8.30 22.54 4.49
C LEU A 59 -9.23 21.63 5.29
N LEU A 60 -9.30 21.82 6.61
CA LEU A 60 -10.13 20.99 7.48
C LEU A 60 -11.56 21.53 7.62
N GLY A 61 -11.78 22.83 7.40
CA GLY A 61 -13.10 23.47 7.50
C GLY A 61 -13.79 23.26 8.85
N LYS A 62 -15.05 23.70 8.98
CA LYS A 62 -15.89 23.45 10.17
C LYS A 62 -16.57 22.06 10.18
N ASN A 63 -16.35 21.21 9.17
CA ASN A 63 -17.15 20.00 8.97
C ASN A 63 -16.29 18.71 8.94
N PRO A 64 -16.31 17.90 10.03
CA PRO A 64 -15.36 16.80 10.27
C PRO A 64 -15.63 15.48 9.50
N SER A 65 -16.64 15.41 8.63
CA SER A 65 -17.04 14.17 7.96
C SER A 65 -16.25 13.82 6.68
N SER A 66 -15.41 14.73 6.15
CA SER A 66 -14.56 14.49 4.94
C SER A 66 -13.05 14.65 5.20
N THR A 67 -12.66 14.67 6.48
CA THR A 67 -11.32 15.09 6.92
C THR A 67 -10.18 14.22 6.39
N GLN A 68 -10.41 12.94 6.14
CA GLN A 68 -9.35 11.99 5.72
C GLN A 68 -8.89 12.19 4.26
N GLY A 69 -9.83 12.39 3.32
CA GLY A 69 -9.48 12.65 1.92
C GLY A 69 -8.78 14.00 1.73
N LYS A 70 -9.21 15.01 2.50
CA LYS A 70 -8.54 16.32 2.48
C LYS A 70 -7.15 16.26 3.11
N LEU A 71 -6.97 15.50 4.19
CA LEU A 71 -5.65 15.28 4.81
C LEU A 71 -4.67 14.57 3.88
N LEU A 72 -5.12 13.55 3.14
CA LEU A 72 -4.28 12.87 2.16
C LEU A 72 -3.82 13.84 1.06
N ASN A 73 -4.72 14.68 0.55
CA ASN A 73 -4.36 15.71 -0.43
C ASN A 73 -3.37 16.74 0.13
N VAL A 74 -3.45 17.08 1.42
CA VAL A 74 -2.46 17.94 2.10
C VAL A 74 -1.10 17.26 2.14
N ILE A 75 -1.07 15.98 2.53
CA ILE A 75 0.17 15.20 2.67
C ILE A 75 0.83 14.97 1.32
N GLU A 76 0.05 14.71 0.26
CA GLU A 76 0.55 14.66 -1.12
C GLU A 76 1.12 16.00 -1.59
N ALA A 77 0.46 17.12 -1.26
CA ALA A 77 0.93 18.45 -1.64
C ALA A 77 2.25 18.84 -0.97
N MET A 78 2.64 18.17 0.11
CA MET A 78 3.92 18.38 0.79
C MET A 78 5.10 17.77 0.02
N HIS A 79 4.86 16.91 -0.98
CA HIS A 79 5.89 16.26 -1.82
C HIS A 79 7.09 15.66 -1.05
N ARG A 80 6.82 15.15 0.15
CA ARG A 80 7.82 14.60 1.07
C ARG A 80 7.54 13.13 1.28
N GLU A 81 8.27 12.28 0.56
CA GLU A 81 8.12 10.82 0.62
C GLU A 81 8.27 10.29 2.06
N ASP A 82 9.12 10.90 2.89
CA ASP A 82 9.29 10.53 4.31
C ASP A 82 8.05 10.80 5.19
N ILE A 83 7.23 11.80 4.84
CA ILE A 83 5.99 12.14 5.55
C ILE A 83 4.84 11.27 5.03
N ILE A 84 4.80 11.02 3.72
CA ILE A 84 3.83 10.12 3.08
C ILE A 84 4.05 8.71 3.60
N ASP A 85 5.28 8.20 3.58
CA ASP A 85 5.63 6.86 4.09
C ASP A 85 5.27 6.72 5.56
N ARG A 86 5.52 7.73 6.41
CA ARG A 86 5.12 7.67 7.82
C ARG A 86 3.61 7.72 8.00
N TRP A 87 2.91 8.54 7.21
CA TRP A 87 1.46 8.59 7.24
C TRP A 87 0.84 7.28 6.74
N GLU A 88 1.40 6.65 5.71
CA GLU A 88 0.90 5.41 5.12
C GLU A 88 1.28 4.19 5.95
N ASN A 89 2.49 4.10 6.50
CA ASN A 89 2.90 3.00 7.38
C ASN A 89 2.11 2.97 8.70
N ASP A 90 1.77 4.14 9.26
CA ASP A 90 0.86 4.22 10.41
C ASP A 90 -0.63 4.13 9.99
N SER A 91 -0.97 4.32 8.71
CA SER A 91 -2.34 4.14 8.16
C SER A 91 -2.57 2.76 7.54
N ALA A 92 -1.55 1.90 7.43
CA ALA A 92 -1.63 0.51 6.98
C ALA A 92 -2.44 -0.40 7.93
N ILE A 93 -3.12 0.18 8.92
CA ILE A 93 -4.15 -0.45 9.75
C ILE A 93 -5.55 -0.31 9.09
N GLY A 94 -5.68 0.27 7.91
CA GLY A 94 -6.94 0.42 7.19
C GLY A 94 -7.02 -0.40 5.89
N GLU A 95 -7.59 -1.60 5.99
CA GLU A 95 -8.19 -2.38 4.88
C GLU A 95 -7.24 -2.96 3.81
N ASN A 96 -6.51 -4.02 4.19
CA ASN A 96 -5.89 -4.98 3.26
C ASN A 96 -6.37 -6.40 3.66
N PRO A 97 -6.34 -7.40 2.76
CA PRO A 97 -6.49 -8.79 3.17
C PRO A 97 -5.40 -9.06 4.21
N ILE A 98 -5.82 -9.51 5.40
CA ILE A 98 -5.02 -9.74 6.62
C ILE A 98 -3.53 -9.83 6.28
N SER A 99 -2.75 -8.79 6.62
CA SER A 99 -1.30 -8.80 6.41
C SER A 99 -0.75 -10.14 6.89
N ARG A 100 0.23 -10.76 6.21
CA ARG A 100 0.83 -12.03 6.70
C ARG A 100 1.30 -11.94 8.16
N ARG A 101 1.63 -10.72 8.61
CA ARG A 101 1.84 -10.39 10.03
C ARG A 101 0.56 -10.53 10.87
N ASP A 102 -0.54 -9.91 10.47
CA ASP A 102 -1.85 -10.03 11.14
C ASP A 102 -2.39 -11.46 11.08
N PHE A 103 -2.05 -12.23 10.04
CA PHE A 103 -2.39 -13.64 9.90
C PHE A 103 -1.64 -14.46 10.94
N LEU A 104 -0.33 -14.22 11.09
CA LEU A 104 0.49 -14.85 12.12
C LEU A 104 0.05 -14.46 13.53
N LEU A 105 -0.39 -13.22 13.74
CA LEU A 105 -0.97 -12.77 15.00
C LEU A 105 -2.34 -13.41 15.29
N ALA A 106 -3.20 -13.54 14.28
CA ALA A 106 -4.49 -14.23 14.40
C ALA A 106 -4.31 -15.73 14.69
N ASN A 107 -3.20 -16.31 14.21
CA ASN A 107 -2.82 -17.70 14.42
C ASN A 107 -1.83 -17.91 15.57
N GLU A 108 -1.61 -16.88 16.40
CA GLU A 108 -0.64 -16.92 17.48
C GLU A 108 -0.95 -18.10 18.43
N GLY A 109 -2.21 -18.37 18.74
CA GLY A 109 -2.62 -19.50 19.60
C GLY A 109 -2.13 -20.86 19.10
N ILE A 110 -2.32 -21.14 17.80
CA ILE A 110 -1.90 -22.40 17.17
C ILE A 110 -0.38 -22.55 17.23
N LEU A 111 0.34 -21.45 16.94
CA LEU A 111 1.79 -21.40 17.03
C LEU A 111 2.26 -21.59 18.49
N LYS A 112 1.58 -21.01 19.48
CA LYS A 112 1.95 -21.17 20.90
C LYS A 112 1.81 -22.59 21.40
N GLU A 113 0.72 -23.27 21.02
CA GLU A 113 0.36 -24.58 21.55
C GLU A 113 1.16 -25.71 20.90
N HIS A 114 1.31 -25.65 19.59
CA HIS A 114 1.79 -26.79 18.81
C HIS A 114 3.21 -26.63 18.27
N MET A 115 3.77 -25.41 18.27
CA MET A 115 5.08 -25.18 17.69
C MET A 115 6.22 -25.60 18.63
N ASN A 116 7.24 -26.22 18.06
CA ASN A 116 8.52 -26.47 18.70
C ASN A 116 9.43 -25.26 18.43
N VAL A 117 9.35 -24.29 19.34
CA VAL A 117 10.06 -23.00 19.26
C VAL A 117 11.55 -23.19 19.00
N GLU A 118 12.19 -24.17 19.65
CA GLU A 118 13.64 -24.38 19.53
C GLU A 118 14.03 -24.77 18.10
N VAL A 119 13.37 -25.80 17.55
CA VAL A 119 13.68 -26.33 16.21
C VAL A 119 13.32 -25.31 15.13
N VAL A 120 12.16 -24.65 15.24
CA VAL A 120 11.72 -23.66 14.25
C VAL A 120 12.62 -22.42 14.27
N SER A 121 13.06 -21.95 15.44
CA SER A 121 13.95 -20.80 15.55
C SER A 121 15.33 -21.09 14.98
N THR A 122 15.87 -22.29 15.21
CA THR A 122 17.14 -22.73 14.60
C THR A 122 17.03 -22.80 13.08
N GLU A 123 15.93 -23.33 12.53
CA GLU A 123 15.72 -23.37 11.07
C GLU A 123 15.57 -21.98 10.45
N LEU A 124 14.87 -21.06 11.12
CA LEU A 124 14.73 -19.68 10.66
C LEU A 124 16.06 -18.91 10.71
N PHE A 125 16.88 -19.15 11.73
CA PHE A 125 18.24 -18.61 11.80
C PHE A 125 19.12 -19.15 10.66
N ASN A 126 19.11 -20.47 10.42
CA ASN A 126 19.85 -21.10 9.32
C ASN A 126 19.41 -20.59 7.95
N SER A 127 18.17 -20.13 7.82
CA SER A 127 17.61 -19.55 6.60
C SER A 127 17.86 -18.04 6.48
N GLY A 128 18.58 -17.42 7.42
CA GLY A 128 18.88 -15.98 7.44
C GLY A 128 17.70 -15.08 7.81
N VAL A 129 16.60 -15.65 8.32
CA VAL A 129 15.39 -14.89 8.71
C VAL A 129 15.56 -14.28 10.10
N LEU A 130 16.18 -15.01 11.02
CA LEU A 130 16.51 -14.52 12.36
C LEU A 130 17.99 -14.17 12.46
N SER A 131 18.31 -13.13 13.23
CA SER A 131 19.70 -12.83 13.59
C SER A 131 20.19 -13.73 14.74
N GLN A 132 21.49 -13.78 14.96
CA GLN A 132 22.07 -14.48 16.12
C GLN A 132 21.52 -13.92 17.44
N ALA A 133 21.33 -12.59 17.52
CA ALA A 133 20.78 -11.93 18.71
C ALA A 133 19.33 -12.38 18.98
N ASP A 134 18.51 -12.54 17.95
CA ASP A 134 17.13 -13.02 18.10
C ASP A 134 17.12 -14.50 18.55
N LEU A 135 18.01 -15.32 17.99
CA LEU A 135 18.14 -16.72 18.38
C LEU A 135 18.59 -16.85 19.84
N ASP A 136 19.57 -16.06 20.28
CA ASP A 136 20.06 -16.06 21.66
C ASP A 136 18.98 -15.59 22.65
N GLU A 137 18.18 -14.59 22.27
CA GLU A 137 17.02 -14.12 23.06
C GLU A 137 16.02 -15.27 23.27
N ILE A 138 15.65 -15.99 22.21
CA ILE A 138 14.72 -17.13 22.27
C ILE A 138 15.31 -18.32 23.05
N MET A 139 16.58 -18.63 22.82
CA MET A 139 17.24 -19.85 23.32
C MET A 139 17.88 -19.68 24.70
N THR A 140 17.52 -18.60 25.42
CA THR A 140 18.06 -18.33 26.76
C THR A 140 17.82 -19.52 27.70
N PRO A 141 18.88 -20.16 28.26
CA PRO A 141 18.78 -21.46 28.96
C PRO A 141 17.89 -21.51 30.21
N ARG A 142 17.52 -20.35 30.77
CA ARG A 142 16.74 -20.24 32.02
C ARG A 142 15.25 -19.98 31.78
N GLU A 143 14.84 -19.81 30.54
CA GLU A 143 13.45 -19.47 30.20
C GLU A 143 12.59 -20.73 30.03
N LYS A 144 11.47 -20.80 30.76
CA LYS A 144 10.45 -21.84 30.56
C LYS A 144 9.88 -21.74 29.15
N ARG A 145 9.41 -22.88 28.61
CA ARG A 145 8.81 -22.98 27.26
C ARG A 145 7.82 -21.85 26.97
N GLU A 146 6.92 -21.57 27.91
CA GLU A 146 5.91 -20.50 27.79
C GLU A 146 6.52 -19.11 27.55
N LYS A 147 7.61 -18.77 28.24
CA LYS A 147 8.26 -17.47 28.04
C LYS A 147 9.01 -17.40 26.71
N ARG A 148 9.66 -18.50 26.30
CA ARG A 148 10.32 -18.60 24.98
C ARG A 148 9.31 -18.45 23.85
N THR A 149 8.14 -19.05 23.99
CA THR A 149 7.01 -18.89 23.10
C THR A 149 6.55 -17.42 23.02
N VAL A 150 6.46 -16.70 24.15
CA VAL A 150 6.10 -15.27 24.17
C VAL A 150 7.17 -14.38 23.51
N LEU A 151 8.45 -14.68 23.70
CA LEU A 151 9.54 -13.97 23.02
C LEU A 151 9.48 -14.22 21.51
N TRP A 152 9.23 -15.47 21.12
CA TRP A 152 9.10 -15.85 19.73
C TRP A 152 7.92 -15.14 19.04
N THR A 153 6.77 -14.97 19.70
CA THR A 153 5.64 -14.26 19.08
C THR A 153 5.86 -12.75 18.98
N LYS A 154 6.67 -12.16 19.87
CA LYS A 154 7.16 -10.78 19.65
C LYS A 154 8.05 -10.70 18.42
N LEU A 155 8.88 -11.71 18.17
CA LEU A 155 9.73 -11.77 16.98
C LEU A 155 8.93 -12.00 15.69
N LEU A 156 7.81 -12.72 15.71
CA LEU A 156 6.89 -12.81 14.57
C LEU A 156 6.48 -11.42 14.04
N THR A 157 6.31 -10.45 14.93
CA THR A 157 5.95 -9.08 14.52
C THR A 157 7.07 -8.34 13.80
N LYS A 158 8.31 -8.84 13.92
CA LYS A 158 9.50 -8.31 13.24
C LYS A 158 9.83 -9.08 11.95
N ILE A 159 9.27 -10.28 11.74
CA ILE A 159 9.51 -11.06 10.53
C ILE A 159 8.90 -10.33 9.33
N ASP A 160 9.73 -9.99 8.34
CA ASP A 160 9.27 -9.38 7.08
C ASP A 160 8.24 -10.32 6.41
N PRO A 161 7.07 -9.82 5.97
CA PRO A 161 6.06 -10.60 5.25
C PRO A 161 6.58 -11.43 4.06
N ARG A 162 7.70 -11.02 3.45
CA ARG A 162 8.39 -11.74 2.37
C ARG A 162 9.02 -13.06 2.84
N ASN A 163 9.31 -13.19 4.13
CA ASN A 163 9.93 -14.38 4.74
C ASN A 163 8.90 -15.41 5.24
N PHE A 164 7.61 -15.19 5.00
CA PHE A 164 6.55 -16.12 5.44
C PHE A 164 6.70 -17.54 4.87
N GLU A 165 7.13 -17.67 3.61
CA GLU A 165 7.41 -18.99 3.02
C GLU A 165 8.55 -19.71 3.74
N MET A 166 9.56 -18.97 4.21
CA MET A 166 10.67 -19.54 4.98
C MET A 166 10.19 -20.05 6.34
N LEU A 167 9.20 -19.41 6.95
CA LEU A 167 8.55 -19.92 8.17
C LEU A 167 7.78 -21.22 7.92
N LEU A 168 6.99 -21.30 6.84
CA LEU A 168 6.30 -22.54 6.49
C LEU A 168 7.27 -23.69 6.18
N GLN A 169 8.40 -23.38 5.54
CA GLN A 169 9.47 -24.34 5.30
C GLN A 169 10.13 -24.79 6.62
N ALA A 170 10.42 -23.86 7.53
CA ALA A 170 10.97 -24.16 8.85
C ALA A 170 10.03 -25.08 9.66
N LEU A 171 8.73 -24.79 9.67
CA LEU A 171 7.71 -25.63 10.32
C LEU A 171 7.64 -27.04 9.71
N THR A 172 7.74 -27.12 8.37
CA THR A 172 7.77 -28.41 7.65
C THR A 172 9.01 -29.23 8.01
N LYS A 173 10.19 -28.60 8.01
CA LYS A 173 11.48 -29.24 8.38
C LYS A 173 11.50 -29.67 9.84
N ALA A 174 10.88 -28.89 10.72
CA ALA A 174 10.66 -29.22 12.12
C ALA A 174 9.64 -30.37 12.33
N LYS A 175 9.17 -31.01 11.25
CA LYS A 175 8.17 -32.09 11.24
C LYS A 175 6.83 -31.67 11.86
N GLN A 176 6.51 -30.38 11.85
CA GLN A 176 5.27 -29.84 12.38
C GLN A 176 4.22 -29.72 11.27
N LYS A 177 3.94 -30.88 10.66
CA LYS A 177 3.04 -30.95 9.49
C LYS A 177 1.64 -30.49 9.83
N ASP A 178 1.11 -30.86 11.00
CA ASP A 178 -0.23 -30.48 11.44
C ASP A 178 -0.37 -28.95 11.56
N VAL A 179 0.62 -28.27 12.14
CA VAL A 179 0.66 -26.80 12.24
C VAL A 179 0.80 -26.16 10.87
N THR A 180 1.63 -26.74 10.01
CA THR A 180 1.85 -26.23 8.65
C THR A 180 0.58 -26.39 7.79
N GLU A 181 -0.10 -27.53 7.88
CA GLU A 181 -1.33 -27.82 7.15
C GLU A 181 -2.49 -26.97 7.65
N GLU A 182 -2.61 -26.76 8.96
CA GLU A 182 -3.60 -25.87 9.55
C GLU A 182 -3.35 -24.41 9.13
N LEU A 183 -2.12 -23.91 9.24
CA LEU A 183 -1.77 -22.56 8.75
C LEU A 183 -2.01 -22.43 7.25
N ARG A 184 -1.65 -23.43 6.44
CA ARG A 184 -1.93 -23.44 5.00
C ARG A 184 -3.43 -23.53 4.71
N SER A 185 -4.20 -24.25 5.53
CA SER A 185 -5.66 -24.36 5.39
C SER A 185 -6.35 -23.04 5.71
N GLN A 186 -5.90 -22.34 6.75
CA GLN A 186 -6.40 -21.02 7.11
C GLN A 186 -5.94 -19.95 6.12
N GLU A 187 -4.68 -19.98 5.69
CA GLU A 187 -4.19 -19.12 4.60
C GLU A 187 -4.96 -19.39 3.31
N ARG A 188 -5.24 -20.65 2.97
CA ARG A 188 -6.10 -21.03 1.84
C ARG A 188 -7.55 -20.62 2.05
N SER A 189 -8.08 -20.61 3.27
CA SER A 189 -9.45 -20.17 3.54
C SER A 189 -9.58 -18.65 3.42
N ILE A 190 -8.54 -17.92 3.82
CA ILE A 190 -8.39 -16.47 3.60
C ILE A 190 -8.15 -16.18 2.11
N SER A 191 -7.38 -17.02 1.42
CA SER A 191 -7.16 -16.93 -0.04
C SER A 191 -8.35 -17.43 -0.87
N ARG A 192 -9.21 -18.28 -0.33
CA ARG A 192 -10.54 -18.66 -0.86
C ARG A 192 -11.59 -17.61 -0.52
N GLY A 193 -11.29 -16.73 0.43
CA GLY A 193 -11.78 -15.35 0.49
C GLY A 193 -11.16 -14.46 -0.60
N LYS A 194 -10.68 -15.02 -1.73
CA LYS A 194 -10.69 -14.27 -2.99
C LYS A 194 -12.12 -13.78 -3.15
N PRO A 195 -12.37 -12.47 -3.18
CA PRO A 195 -13.67 -11.98 -3.53
C PRO A 195 -14.02 -12.64 -4.85
N ASN A 196 -15.20 -13.23 -4.92
CA ASN A 196 -15.75 -13.67 -6.19
C ASN A 196 -16.02 -12.40 -6.99
N ILE A 197 -14.98 -11.87 -7.64
CA ILE A 197 -15.08 -10.71 -8.51
C ILE A 197 -15.96 -11.20 -9.65
N GLU A 198 -17.16 -10.66 -9.73
CA GLU A 198 -18.12 -11.06 -10.73
C GLU A 198 -17.48 -10.98 -12.12
N ASN A 199 -17.73 -12.00 -12.95
CA ASN A 199 -17.17 -12.05 -14.30
C ASN A 199 -17.54 -10.79 -15.10
N ASP A 200 -18.70 -10.21 -14.82
CA ASP A 200 -19.19 -8.98 -15.43
C ASP A 200 -18.32 -7.78 -15.05
N LEU A 201 -17.91 -7.69 -13.78
CA LEU A 201 -16.99 -6.66 -13.29
C LEU A 201 -15.59 -6.82 -13.90
N LEU A 202 -15.08 -8.06 -14.03
CA LEU A 202 -13.81 -8.32 -14.72
C LEU A 202 -13.86 -7.95 -16.21
N ASN A 203 -15.01 -8.14 -16.85
CA ASN A 203 -15.21 -7.80 -18.26
C ASN A 203 -15.59 -6.32 -18.45
N SER A 204 -15.80 -5.57 -17.38
CA SER A 204 -16.11 -4.14 -17.46
C SER A 204 -14.87 -3.30 -17.83
N ILE A 205 -15.14 -2.14 -18.44
CA ILE A 205 -14.11 -1.17 -18.83
C ILE A 205 -13.83 -0.25 -17.63
N PRO A 206 -12.57 -0.07 -17.20
CA PRO A 206 -12.22 0.82 -16.10
C PRO A 206 -12.57 2.28 -16.44
N SER A 207 -13.18 2.99 -15.48
CA SER A 207 -13.37 4.43 -15.56
C SER A 207 -12.03 5.17 -15.43
N ASP A 208 -11.98 6.45 -15.82
CA ASP A 208 -10.76 7.25 -15.65
C ASP A 208 -10.38 7.39 -14.17
N GLU A 209 -11.37 7.37 -13.27
CA GLU A 209 -11.18 7.36 -11.82
C GLU A 209 -10.59 6.03 -11.33
N ASP A 210 -11.04 4.89 -11.87
CA ASP A 210 -10.44 3.58 -11.58
C ASP A 210 -8.96 3.54 -11.99
N LEU A 211 -8.65 4.08 -13.18
CA LEU A 211 -7.29 4.16 -13.68
C LEU A 211 -6.40 5.06 -12.81
N ARG A 212 -6.93 6.21 -12.32
CA ARG A 212 -6.21 7.08 -11.38
C ARG A 212 -5.92 6.37 -10.06
N ARG A 213 -6.82 5.53 -9.57
CA ARG A 213 -6.67 4.78 -8.31
C ARG A 213 -5.71 3.61 -8.43
N ILE A 214 -5.64 2.96 -9.58
CA ILE A 214 -4.74 1.82 -9.82
C ILE A 214 -3.31 2.30 -10.08
N ALA A 215 -3.13 3.38 -10.84
CA ALA A 215 -1.82 3.91 -11.22
C ALA A 215 -0.79 4.03 -10.07
N PRO A 216 -1.12 4.58 -8.89
CA PRO A 216 -0.17 4.67 -7.78
C PRO A 216 0.18 3.32 -7.16
N LYS A 217 -0.70 2.32 -7.26
CA LYS A 217 -0.48 0.98 -6.71
C LYS A 217 0.43 0.11 -7.58
N LEU A 218 0.68 0.53 -8.82
CA LEU A 218 1.62 -0.11 -9.74
C LEU A 218 3.03 0.51 -9.65
N LYS A 219 3.31 1.34 -8.62
CA LYS A 219 4.56 2.12 -8.47
C LYS A 219 5.81 1.24 -8.35
N GLU A 220 5.72 0.06 -7.73
CA GLU A 220 6.88 -0.83 -7.53
C GLU A 220 7.45 -1.37 -8.85
N SER A 221 6.63 -1.42 -9.91
CA SER A 221 7.00 -1.91 -11.23
C SER A 221 7.20 -0.77 -12.25
N TRP A 222 7.44 0.45 -11.77
CA TRP A 222 7.65 1.65 -12.58
C TRP A 222 8.70 1.48 -13.68
N HIS A 223 9.77 0.70 -13.45
CA HIS A 223 10.82 0.50 -14.45
C HIS A 223 10.35 -0.33 -15.67
N GLU A 224 9.19 -0.97 -15.60
CA GLU A 224 8.66 -1.88 -16.62
C GLU A 224 7.40 -1.35 -17.31
N TRP A 225 7.05 -0.08 -17.09
CA TRP A 225 5.83 0.54 -17.65
C TRP A 225 5.77 0.43 -19.18
N GLU A 226 6.91 0.54 -19.88
CA GLU A 226 6.97 0.38 -21.34
C GLU A 226 6.65 -1.06 -21.77
N SER A 227 7.11 -2.06 -21.00
CA SER A 227 6.83 -3.47 -21.23
C SER A 227 5.35 -3.76 -21.02
N LEU A 228 4.78 -3.25 -19.93
CA LEU A 228 3.34 -3.32 -19.67
C LEU A 228 2.54 -2.66 -20.79
N GLY A 229 2.98 -1.51 -21.31
CA GLY A 229 2.31 -0.82 -22.42
C GLY A 229 2.26 -1.68 -23.68
N ARG A 230 3.37 -2.35 -24.01
CA ARG A 230 3.43 -3.28 -25.15
C ARG A 230 2.54 -4.51 -24.94
N GLU A 231 2.53 -5.08 -23.74
CA GLU A 231 1.66 -6.21 -23.37
C GLU A 231 0.18 -5.86 -23.53
N LEU A 232 -0.18 -4.63 -23.16
CA LEU A 232 -1.50 -4.04 -23.34
C LEU A 232 -1.81 -3.67 -24.80
N GLY A 233 -0.88 -3.88 -25.73
CA GLY A 233 -1.06 -3.65 -27.16
C GLY A 233 -0.83 -2.21 -27.62
N LEU A 234 -0.18 -1.36 -26.80
CA LEU A 234 0.23 -0.04 -27.24
C LEU A 234 1.39 -0.13 -28.23
N GLY A 235 1.23 0.54 -29.38
CA GLY A 235 2.29 0.68 -30.38
C GLY A 235 3.41 1.61 -29.91
N SER A 236 4.56 1.54 -30.58
CA SER A 236 5.73 2.37 -30.29
C SER A 236 5.42 3.86 -30.29
N ASP A 237 4.63 4.35 -31.26
CA ASP A 237 4.23 5.76 -31.33
C ASP A 237 3.45 6.23 -30.08
N ALA A 238 2.64 5.36 -29.48
CA ALA A 238 1.88 5.69 -28.27
C ALA A 238 2.81 5.77 -27.06
N ILE A 239 3.75 4.83 -26.94
CA ILE A 239 4.78 4.83 -25.91
C ILE A 239 5.66 6.07 -26.04
N ASP A 240 6.07 6.42 -27.26
CA ASP A 240 6.91 7.60 -27.52
C ASP A 240 6.18 8.91 -27.21
N ARG A 241 4.87 9.00 -27.50
CA ARG A 241 4.06 10.15 -27.06
C ARG A 241 4.00 10.27 -25.54
N ILE A 242 3.89 9.14 -24.83
CA ILE A 242 3.90 9.12 -23.35
C ILE A 242 5.28 9.56 -22.85
N LYS A 243 6.37 9.10 -23.49
CA LYS A 243 7.74 9.55 -23.20
C LYS A 243 7.95 11.04 -23.47
N SER A 244 7.45 11.58 -24.57
CA SER A 244 7.58 13.00 -24.89
C SER A 244 6.77 13.87 -23.92
N LYS A 245 5.59 13.39 -23.48
CA LYS A 245 4.79 14.04 -22.43
C LYS A 245 5.44 13.99 -21.04
N ARG A 246 6.44 13.11 -20.87
CA ARG A 246 7.25 13.01 -19.65
C ARG A 246 8.19 14.22 -19.48
N GLY A 247 8.55 14.89 -20.57
CA GLY A 247 9.50 16.00 -20.56
C GLY A 247 10.91 15.60 -20.09
N ASN A 248 11.88 16.50 -20.24
CA ASN A 248 13.30 16.31 -19.87
C ASN A 248 13.58 16.50 -18.36
N HIS A 249 12.55 16.58 -17.52
CA HIS A 249 12.71 16.87 -16.10
C HIS A 249 12.81 15.58 -15.29
N ASN A 250 13.96 15.40 -14.62
CA ASN A 250 14.30 14.29 -13.72
C ASN A 250 13.38 14.15 -12.48
N SER A 251 12.25 14.85 -12.41
CA SER A 251 11.36 14.95 -11.25
C SER A 251 9.94 14.42 -11.49
N GLU A 252 9.66 13.79 -12.64
CA GLU A 252 8.28 13.36 -12.92
C GLU A 252 7.84 12.13 -12.11
N CYS A 253 6.68 12.29 -11.48
CA CYS A 253 6.01 11.33 -10.61
C CYS A 253 5.69 10.02 -11.36
N PRO A 254 6.20 8.86 -10.88
CA PRO A 254 5.89 7.54 -11.41
C PRO A 254 4.40 7.24 -11.61
N MET A 255 3.54 7.83 -10.77
CA MET A 255 2.11 7.61 -10.85
C MET A 255 1.50 8.25 -12.11
N ARG A 256 2.03 9.39 -12.55
CA ARG A 256 1.49 10.17 -13.67
C ARG A 256 1.67 9.42 -15.00
N THR A 257 2.86 8.89 -15.26
CA THR A 257 3.11 8.19 -16.53
C THR A 257 2.41 6.85 -16.59
N THR A 258 2.32 6.11 -15.47
CA THR A 258 1.49 4.89 -15.40
C THR A 258 0.01 5.20 -15.69
N TYR A 259 -0.52 6.28 -15.12
CA TYR A 259 -1.88 6.73 -15.44
C TYR A 259 -2.04 7.12 -16.92
N LEU A 260 -1.08 7.86 -17.49
CA LEU A 260 -1.11 8.23 -18.91
C LEU A 260 -1.06 7.00 -19.82
N LEU A 261 -0.27 5.99 -19.48
CA LEU A 261 -0.22 4.72 -20.17
C LEU A 261 -1.57 3.99 -20.13
N LEU A 262 -2.15 3.82 -18.94
CA LEU A 262 -3.43 3.12 -18.80
C LEU A 262 -4.55 3.85 -19.55
N ARG A 263 -4.51 5.20 -19.53
CA ARG A 263 -5.45 6.03 -20.26
C ARG A 263 -5.26 5.92 -21.78
N GLU A 264 -4.03 5.88 -22.27
CA GLU A 264 -3.74 5.71 -23.70
C GLU A 264 -4.13 4.30 -24.17
N TRP A 265 -3.90 3.28 -23.35
CA TRP A 265 -4.36 1.90 -23.59
C TRP A 265 -5.87 1.85 -23.77
N LYS A 266 -6.61 2.40 -22.80
CA LYS A 266 -8.07 2.50 -22.87
C LYS A 266 -8.57 3.21 -24.13
N LYS A 267 -7.87 4.26 -24.58
CA LYS A 267 -8.23 5.01 -25.79
C LYS A 267 -7.88 4.27 -27.09
N SER A 268 -6.80 3.51 -27.08
CA SER A 268 -6.26 2.82 -28.26
C SER A 268 -6.89 1.44 -28.47
N SER A 269 -7.76 1.01 -27.55
CA SER A 269 -8.46 -0.27 -27.59
C SER A 269 -9.28 -0.41 -28.88
N PRO A 270 -8.99 -1.41 -29.74
CA PRO A 270 -9.88 -1.75 -30.84
C PRO A 270 -11.24 -2.21 -30.30
N LYS A 271 -12.31 -2.03 -31.06
CA LYS A 271 -13.66 -2.51 -30.68
C LYS A 271 -13.67 -4.01 -30.36
N ASP A 272 -12.76 -4.75 -30.99
CA ASP A 272 -12.70 -6.21 -30.96
C ASP A 272 -11.86 -6.74 -29.77
N ARG A 273 -11.13 -5.85 -29.09
CA ARG A 273 -10.35 -6.16 -27.88
C ARG A 273 -10.55 -5.03 -26.86
N PRO A 274 -11.63 -5.06 -26.07
CA PRO A 274 -11.93 -4.01 -25.11
C PRO A 274 -10.88 -3.96 -23.98
N SER A 275 -10.58 -2.76 -23.51
CA SER A 275 -9.66 -2.50 -22.40
C SER A 275 -10.34 -2.82 -21.09
N THR A 276 -10.51 -4.10 -20.78
CA THR A 276 -11.25 -4.56 -19.59
C THR A 276 -10.31 -4.73 -18.40
N PHE A 277 -10.88 -4.79 -17.19
CA PHE A 277 -10.09 -5.14 -16.00
C PHE A 277 -9.42 -6.51 -16.12
N ARG A 278 -10.04 -7.47 -16.82
CA ARG A 278 -9.45 -8.77 -17.15
C ARG A 278 -8.18 -8.62 -17.98
N ALA A 279 -8.24 -7.85 -19.07
CA ALA A 279 -7.07 -7.62 -19.92
C ALA A 279 -5.93 -6.94 -19.17
N LEU A 280 -6.24 -5.99 -18.27
CA LEU A 280 -5.24 -5.37 -17.39
C LEU A 280 -4.65 -6.38 -16.39
N HIS A 281 -5.49 -7.18 -15.76
CA HIS A 281 -5.05 -8.20 -14.80
C HIS A 281 -4.13 -9.23 -15.46
N GLU A 282 -4.51 -9.74 -16.64
CA GLU A 282 -3.69 -10.68 -17.42
C GLU A 282 -2.34 -10.07 -17.80
N ALA A 283 -2.32 -8.82 -18.28
CA ALA A 283 -1.08 -8.14 -18.64
C ALA A 283 -0.14 -7.95 -17.43
N LEU A 284 -0.68 -7.57 -16.26
CA LEU A 284 0.10 -7.45 -15.03
C LEU A 284 0.65 -8.80 -14.58
N CYS A 285 -0.16 -9.87 -14.62
CA CYS A 285 0.30 -11.22 -14.28
C CYS A 285 1.39 -11.73 -15.23
N ASN A 286 1.26 -11.50 -16.53
CA ASN A 286 2.26 -11.94 -17.54
C ASN A 286 3.62 -11.27 -17.32
N GLN A 287 3.62 -10.04 -16.82
CA GLN A 287 4.84 -9.29 -16.49
C GLN A 287 5.33 -9.58 -15.06
N GLY A 288 4.65 -10.44 -14.29
CA GLY A 288 4.99 -10.73 -12.90
C GLY A 288 4.80 -9.53 -11.96
N MET A 289 4.00 -8.54 -12.35
CA MET A 289 3.73 -7.34 -11.58
C MET A 289 2.68 -7.60 -10.48
N ASP A 290 2.75 -6.84 -9.39
CA ASP A 290 1.77 -6.95 -8.32
C ASP A 290 0.36 -6.53 -8.77
N THR A 291 -0.61 -7.44 -8.60
CA THR A 291 -2.02 -7.22 -8.93
C THR A 291 -2.88 -6.85 -7.71
N SER A 292 -2.30 -6.80 -6.50
CA SER A 292 -3.04 -6.56 -5.26
C SER A 292 -3.88 -5.28 -5.31
N GLY A 293 -3.32 -4.21 -5.89
CA GLY A 293 -3.99 -2.92 -6.01
C GLY A 293 -5.20 -2.94 -6.94
N LEU A 294 -5.12 -3.70 -8.03
CA LEU A 294 -6.22 -3.93 -8.97
C LEU A 294 -7.30 -4.80 -8.34
N ILE A 295 -6.90 -5.89 -7.69
CA ILE A 295 -7.83 -6.79 -6.99
C ILE A 295 -8.61 -6.00 -5.95
N ALA A 296 -7.95 -5.24 -5.07
CA ALA A 296 -8.60 -4.43 -4.05
C ALA A 296 -9.62 -3.42 -4.61
N LEU A 297 -9.33 -2.81 -5.76
CA LEU A 297 -10.29 -1.93 -6.43
C LEU A 297 -11.54 -2.70 -6.88
N LEU A 298 -11.36 -3.87 -7.49
CA LEU A 298 -12.46 -4.71 -7.95
C LEU A 298 -13.29 -5.24 -6.78
N CYS A 299 -12.66 -5.61 -5.67
CA CYS A 299 -13.35 -6.01 -4.44
C CYS A 299 -14.32 -4.92 -3.96
N ARG A 300 -13.83 -3.68 -3.95
CA ARG A 300 -14.60 -2.53 -3.48
C ARG A 300 -15.83 -2.29 -4.35
N LYS A 301 -15.67 -2.34 -5.67
CA LYS A 301 -16.80 -2.18 -6.62
C LYS A 301 -17.83 -3.30 -6.45
N ASN A 302 -17.36 -4.54 -6.31
CA ASN A 302 -18.22 -5.69 -6.05
C ASN A 302 -19.04 -5.54 -4.74
N CYS A 303 -18.45 -4.95 -3.70
CA CYS A 303 -19.14 -4.71 -2.42
C CYS A 303 -20.10 -3.52 -2.44
N ASP A 304 -19.82 -2.50 -3.25
CA ASP A 304 -20.70 -1.34 -3.41
C ASP A 304 -21.97 -1.73 -4.19
N ASP A 305 -21.85 -2.60 -5.20
CA ASP A 305 -22.99 -3.11 -5.98
C ASP A 305 -23.91 -4.05 -5.15
N ILE A 306 -23.33 -4.87 -4.25
CA ILE A 306 -24.12 -5.77 -3.38
C ILE A 306 -24.95 -4.99 -2.34
N LYS A 307 -24.50 -3.81 -1.91
CA LYS A 307 -25.24 -2.97 -0.93
C LYS A 307 -26.47 -2.29 -1.53
N GLU A 308 -26.57 -2.16 -2.85
CA GLU A 308 -27.78 -1.63 -3.51
C GLU A 308 -28.87 -2.69 -3.71
N CYS A 309 -28.58 -3.97 -3.41
CA CYS A 309 -29.50 -5.10 -3.59
C CYS A 309 -30.02 -5.71 -2.27
N LEU A 310 -29.69 -5.14 -1.11
CA LEU A 310 -30.21 -5.52 0.22
C LEU A 310 -31.03 -4.37 0.84
#